data_AF-A0A7J4M7I8-F1
#
_entry.id   AF-A0A7J4M7I8-F1
#
_cell.length_a   1.000
_cell.length_b   1.000
_cell.length_c   1.000
_cell.angle_alpha   90.00
_cell.angle_beta   90.00
_cell.angle_gamma   90.00
#
_symmetry.space_group_name_H-M   'P 1'
#
loop_
_entity.id
_entity.type
_entity.pdbx_description
1 polymer ?
#
loop_
_entity_poly.entity_id
_entity_poly.type
_entity_poly.pdbx_seq_one_letter_code
_entity_poly.pdbx_strand_id
1 'polypeptide(L)'
;MEIIFQAIFVFVLSLVFAFWEIEIEGKNGWAKKLPTWYRKSNFSKIFYNISSKKPLTGYHLFMLLFMLLIFHGLFFFGFPWTFLKEIEVLVSLSIFIMIEDFLWFQFNPYHGIKKFNKRDIWWHGNGKWFLGFFPLDYLKAIFIIIIVTLASAICYGEKIFFIQSLEFLLLIFILTILSIIFVKPYRRWYKKMRKIDESKEFERKIKF
;
A
#
# COMPACT_ATOMS: atom_id res chain seq x y z
N MET A 1 13.57 -11.97 -16.71
CA MET A 1 12.55 -12.84 -16.07
C MET A 1 12.39 -12.53 -14.59
N GLU A 2 13.48 -12.35 -13.82
CA GLU A 2 13.42 -12.07 -12.39
C GLU A 2 12.58 -10.84 -12.01
N ILE A 3 12.76 -9.71 -12.70
CA ILE A 3 12.00 -8.47 -12.42
C ILE A 3 10.48 -8.63 -12.63
N ILE A 4 10.07 -9.51 -13.54
CA ILE A 4 8.65 -9.81 -13.77
C ILE A 4 8.08 -10.56 -12.57
N PHE A 5 8.80 -11.56 -12.05
CA PHE A 5 8.38 -12.28 -10.86
C PHE A 5 8.33 -11.38 -9.62
N GLN A 6 9.31 -10.51 -9.44
CA GLN A 6 9.31 -9.52 -8.36
C GLN A 6 8.11 -8.57 -8.48
N ALA A 7 7.81 -8.08 -9.69
CA ALA A 7 6.67 -7.22 -9.94
C ALA A 7 5.33 -7.91 -9.63
N ILE A 8 5.16 -9.16 -10.09
CA ILE A 8 3.98 -9.97 -9.80
C ILE A 8 3.87 -10.20 -8.29
N PHE A 9 4.96 -10.56 -7.61
CA PHE A 9 4.97 -10.81 -6.18
C PHE A 9 4.54 -9.58 -5.38
N VAL A 10 5.18 -8.43 -5.62
CA VAL A 10 4.85 -7.17 -4.92
C VAL A 10 3.43 -6.73 -5.25
N PHE A 11 2.97 -6.90 -6.49
CA PHE A 11 1.61 -6.59 -6.88
C PHE A 11 0.58 -7.47 -6.14
N VAL A 12 0.80 -8.78 -6.12
CA VAL A 12 -0.10 -9.73 -5.43
C VAL A 12 -0.11 -9.47 -3.93
N LEU A 13 1.07 -9.22 -3.33
CA LEU A 13 1.18 -8.86 -1.92
C LEU A 13 0.39 -7.58 -1.61
N SER A 14 0.53 -6.55 -2.46
CA SER A 14 -0.23 -5.28 -2.34
C SER A 14 -1.73 -5.51 -2.47
N LEU A 15 -2.16 -6.36 -3.40
CA LEU A 15 -3.58 -6.66 -3.62
C LEU A 15 -4.20 -7.41 -2.44
N VAL A 16 -3.51 -8.42 -1.92
CA VAL A 16 -3.95 -9.18 -0.74
C VAL A 16 -4.03 -8.26 0.47
N PHE A 17 -3.03 -7.40 0.66
CA PHE A 17 -3.01 -6.45 1.77
C PHE A 17 -4.16 -5.44 1.66
N ALA A 18 -4.39 -4.89 0.47
CA ALA A 18 -5.53 -4.01 0.21
C ALA A 18 -6.88 -4.69 0.52
N PHE A 19 -7.05 -5.97 0.17
CA PHE A 19 -8.27 -6.72 0.52
C PHE A 19 -8.42 -6.89 2.04
N TRP A 20 -7.31 -7.18 2.73
CA TRP A 20 -7.31 -7.27 4.20
C TRP A 20 -7.75 -5.94 4.83
N GLU A 21 -7.15 -4.83 4.42
CA GLU A 21 -7.53 -3.50 4.88
C GLU A 21 -9.00 -3.17 4.57
N ILE A 22 -9.50 -3.53 3.38
CA ILE A 22 -10.91 -3.31 2.99
C ILE A 22 -11.86 -4.05 3.93
N GLU A 23 -11.53 -5.27 4.34
CA GLU A 23 -12.37 -6.03 5.27
C GLU A 23 -12.41 -5.40 6.66
N ILE A 24 -11.26 -4.94 7.14
CA ILE A 24 -11.10 -4.35 8.47
C ILE A 24 -11.66 -2.92 8.54
N GLU A 25 -11.34 -2.05 7.59
CA GLU A 25 -11.68 -0.62 7.64
C GLU A 25 -13.03 -0.29 6.97
N GLY A 26 -13.36 -1.03 5.91
CA GLY A 26 -14.56 -0.83 5.10
C GLY A 26 -14.72 0.61 4.62
N LYS A 27 -15.84 1.24 4.97
CA LYS A 27 -16.20 2.60 4.52
C LYS A 27 -15.42 3.73 5.20
N ASN A 28 -14.81 3.47 6.36
CA ASN A 28 -14.34 4.55 7.23
C ASN A 28 -12.94 5.03 6.84
N GLY A 29 -12.09 4.10 6.39
CA GLY A 29 -10.71 4.33 6.03
C GLY A 29 -9.81 4.71 7.21
N TRP A 30 -8.51 4.52 7.03
CA TRP A 30 -7.45 5.04 7.89
C TRP A 30 -7.66 4.70 9.38
N ALA A 31 -8.07 3.47 9.64
CA ALA A 31 -8.34 2.90 10.94
C ALA A 31 -9.32 3.70 11.83
N LYS A 32 -10.13 4.60 11.25
CA LYS A 32 -10.94 5.58 11.99
C LYS A 32 -11.88 4.97 13.04
N LYS A 33 -12.36 3.75 12.80
CA LYS A 33 -13.28 3.01 13.69
C LYS A 33 -12.68 1.74 14.28
N LEU A 34 -11.38 1.52 14.12
CA LEU A 34 -10.71 0.36 14.70
C LEU A 34 -10.41 0.59 16.18
N PRO A 35 -10.34 -0.47 17.00
CA PRO A 35 -9.92 -0.40 18.40
C PRO A 35 -8.39 -0.20 18.50
N THR A 36 -7.87 0.83 17.83
CA THR A 36 -6.46 1.21 17.85
C THR A 36 -6.29 2.56 18.52
N TRP A 37 -5.15 2.77 19.17
CA TRP A 37 -4.81 4.08 19.69
C TRP A 37 -4.53 5.08 18.56
N TYR A 38 -4.78 6.35 18.88
CA TYR A 38 -4.47 7.54 18.09
C TYR A 38 -3.72 8.50 19.01
N ARG A 39 -2.49 8.89 18.66
CA ARG A 39 -1.68 9.75 19.53
C ARG A 39 -1.12 10.94 18.77
N LYS A 40 -1.33 12.14 19.32
CA LYS A 40 -0.68 13.40 18.93
C LYS A 40 0.50 13.67 19.88
N SER A 41 1.62 13.01 19.66
CA SER A 41 2.90 13.20 20.36
C SER A 41 3.98 13.78 19.44
N ASN A 42 5.12 14.23 20.00
CA ASN A 42 6.29 14.63 19.21
C ASN A 42 6.74 13.55 18.22
N PHE A 43 6.70 12.28 18.63
CA PHE A 43 6.97 11.13 17.75
C PHE A 43 5.99 11.07 16.57
N SER A 44 4.69 11.20 16.83
CA SER A 44 3.66 11.19 15.78
C SER A 44 3.73 12.42 14.85
N LYS A 45 4.40 13.51 15.27
CA LYS A 45 4.51 14.76 14.51
C LYS A 45 5.36 14.57 13.25
N ILE A 46 6.41 13.76 13.33
CA ILE A 46 7.24 13.40 12.17
C ILE A 46 6.38 12.67 11.15
N PHE A 47 5.72 11.59 11.59
CA PHE A 47 4.81 10.81 10.75
C PHE A 47 3.74 11.71 10.12
N TYR A 48 3.10 12.57 10.92
CA TYR A 48 2.08 13.51 10.45
C TYR A 48 2.59 14.45 9.36
N ASN A 49 3.85 14.89 9.43
CA ASN A 49 4.41 15.77 8.42
C ASN A 49 4.75 15.05 7.11
N ILE A 50 5.26 13.82 7.18
CA ILE A 50 5.65 13.04 5.99
C ILE A 50 4.45 12.35 5.32
N SER A 51 3.42 12.01 6.08
CA SER A 51 2.21 11.33 5.59
C SER A 51 1.10 12.28 5.17
N SER A 52 1.44 13.48 4.70
CA SER A 52 0.44 14.49 4.29
C SER A 52 -0.64 14.78 5.32
N LYS A 53 -0.22 14.95 6.57
CA LYS A 53 -1.10 15.28 7.70
C LYS A 53 -2.08 14.17 8.04
N LYS A 54 -1.75 12.92 7.67
CA LYS A 54 -2.44 11.75 8.17
C LYS A 54 -1.95 11.43 9.59
N PRO A 55 -2.86 11.06 10.49
CA PRO A 55 -2.47 10.73 11.84
C PRO A 55 -1.89 9.32 11.95
N LEU A 56 -0.89 9.17 12.81
CA LEU A 56 -0.37 7.86 13.17
C LEU A 56 -1.36 7.15 14.09
N THR A 57 -1.70 5.91 13.74
CA THR A 57 -2.44 4.99 14.61
C THR A 57 -1.58 3.79 14.94
N GLY A 58 -1.90 3.09 16.03
CA GLY A 58 -1.28 1.81 16.36
C GLY A 58 -1.38 0.79 15.23
N TYR A 59 -2.53 0.72 14.58
CA TYR A 59 -2.73 -0.09 13.37
C TYR A 59 -1.65 0.19 12.31
N HIS A 60 -1.50 1.45 11.86
CA HIS A 60 -0.51 1.78 10.83
C HIS A 60 0.94 1.58 11.31
N LEU A 61 1.23 1.81 12.61
CA LEU A 61 2.56 1.57 13.16
C LEU A 61 2.94 0.09 13.05
N PHE A 62 2.09 -0.81 13.58
CA PHE A 62 2.39 -2.23 13.58
C PHE A 62 2.30 -2.86 12.19
N MET A 63 1.39 -2.37 11.35
CA MET A 63 1.34 -2.72 9.94
C MET A 63 2.66 -2.37 9.23
N LEU A 64 3.15 -1.14 9.38
CA LEU A 64 4.40 -0.73 8.73
C LEU A 64 5.60 -1.54 9.25
N LEU A 65 5.66 -1.80 10.56
CA LEU A 65 6.68 -2.68 11.14
C LEU A 65 6.60 -4.11 10.60
N PHE A 66 5.39 -4.65 10.47
CA PHE A 66 5.18 -5.98 9.89
C PHE A 66 5.68 -6.03 8.44
N MET A 67 5.31 -5.03 7.61
CA MET A 67 5.77 -4.99 6.22
C MET A 67 7.27 -4.76 6.10
N LEU A 68 7.87 -3.94 6.98
CA LEU A 68 9.33 -3.80 7.06
C LEU A 68 9.99 -5.15 7.31
N LEU A 69 9.49 -5.95 8.26
CA LEU A 69 10.04 -7.28 8.56
C LEU A 69 9.86 -8.25 7.39
N ILE A 70 8.72 -8.25 6.70
CA ILE A 70 8.50 -9.10 5.52
C ILE A 70 9.52 -8.77 4.41
N PHE A 71 9.69 -7.48 4.09
CA PHE A 71 10.57 -7.04 3.02
C PHE A 71 12.06 -7.24 3.34
N HIS A 72 12.47 -7.09 4.60
CA HIS A 72 13.85 -7.32 5.05
C HIS A 72 14.11 -8.77 5.47
N GLY A 73 13.09 -9.63 5.46
CA GLY A 73 13.15 -10.99 6.02
C GLY A 73 14.29 -11.82 5.43
N LEU A 74 14.58 -11.66 4.13
CA LEU A 74 15.67 -12.39 3.47
C LEU A 74 17.04 -12.14 4.11
N PHE A 75 17.30 -10.94 4.63
CA PHE A 75 18.56 -10.64 5.33
C PHE A 75 18.71 -11.43 6.63
N PHE A 76 17.60 -11.78 7.27
CA PHE A 76 17.59 -12.63 8.46
C PHE A 76 17.67 -14.13 8.14
N PHE A 77 17.48 -14.51 6.88
CA PHE A 77 17.56 -15.90 6.40
C PHE A 77 18.82 -16.17 5.56
N GLY A 78 19.90 -15.44 5.84
CA GLY A 78 21.24 -15.74 5.29
C GLY A 78 21.58 -15.03 3.98
N PHE A 79 20.70 -14.17 3.45
CA PHE A 79 21.09 -13.29 2.34
C PHE A 79 21.96 -12.13 2.86
N PRO A 80 23.05 -11.77 2.15
CA PRO A 80 23.95 -10.72 2.62
C PRO A 80 23.25 -9.36 2.62
N TRP A 81 23.40 -8.64 3.73
CA TRP A 81 22.98 -7.24 3.81
C TRP A 81 24.07 -6.35 3.24
N THR A 82 23.74 -5.57 2.22
CA THR A 82 24.59 -4.51 1.67
C THR A 82 23.78 -3.23 1.53
N PHE A 83 24.43 -2.07 1.50
CA PHE A 83 23.75 -0.79 1.30
C PHE A 83 22.92 -0.75 0.01
N LEU A 84 23.41 -1.36 -1.08
CA LEU A 84 22.65 -1.44 -2.33
C LEU A 84 21.39 -2.31 -2.17
N LYS A 85 21.50 -3.46 -1.49
CA LYS A 85 20.34 -4.34 -1.22
C LYS A 85 19.32 -3.68 -0.28
N GLU A 86 19.78 -2.91 0.70
CA GLU A 86 18.88 -2.11 1.53
C GLU A 86 18.08 -1.12 0.68
N ILE A 87 18.72 -0.42 -0.26
CA ILE A 87 18.04 0.50 -1.18
C ILE A 87 17.03 -0.24 -2.07
N GLU A 88 17.40 -1.39 -2.64
CA GLU A 88 16.49 -2.25 -3.42
C GLU A 88 15.22 -2.63 -2.64
N VAL A 89 15.40 -3.05 -1.37
CA VAL A 89 14.31 -3.42 -0.47
C VAL A 89 13.43 -2.22 -0.15
N LEU A 90 14.02 -1.06 0.15
CA LEU A 90 13.27 0.17 0.45
C LEU A 90 12.50 0.71 -0.77
N VAL A 91 13.05 0.58 -1.98
CA VAL A 91 12.34 0.89 -3.23
C VAL A 91 11.13 -0.03 -3.39
N SER A 92 11.31 -1.34 -3.22
CA SER A 92 10.24 -2.33 -3.33
C SER A 92 9.13 -2.11 -2.30
N LEU A 93 9.50 -1.79 -1.05
CA LEU A 93 8.56 -1.45 0.02
C LEU A 93 7.80 -0.15 -0.30
N SER A 94 8.48 0.85 -0.85
CA SER A 94 7.84 2.12 -1.24
C SER A 94 6.81 1.92 -2.35
N ILE A 95 7.14 1.07 -3.34
CA ILE A 95 6.20 0.65 -4.39
C ILE A 95 5.01 -0.09 -3.77
N PHE A 96 5.26 -1.05 -2.88
CA PHE A 96 4.18 -1.76 -2.17
C PHE A 96 3.22 -0.80 -1.46
N ILE A 97 3.73 0.10 -0.61
CA ILE A 97 2.89 1.05 0.16
C ILE A 97 2.04 1.91 -0.78
N MET A 98 2.63 2.37 -1.89
CA MET A 98 1.93 3.20 -2.86
C MET A 98 0.83 2.42 -3.60
N ILE A 99 1.13 1.20 -4.04
CA ILE A 99 0.21 0.40 -4.85
C ILE A 99 -0.90 -0.19 -4.00
N GLU A 100 -0.59 -0.63 -2.79
CA GLU A 100 -1.58 -1.09 -1.81
C GLU A 100 -2.63 0.00 -1.54
N ASP A 101 -2.23 1.23 -1.19
CA ASP A 101 -3.15 2.36 -0.93
C ASP A 101 -4.05 2.63 -2.16
N PHE A 102 -3.49 2.58 -3.38
CA PHE A 102 -4.30 2.74 -4.60
C PHE A 102 -5.27 1.59 -4.83
N LEU A 103 -4.81 0.35 -4.69
CA LEU A 103 -5.63 -0.85 -4.87
C LEU A 103 -6.77 -0.88 -3.84
N TRP A 104 -6.52 -0.40 -2.62
CA TRP A 104 -7.56 -0.20 -1.61
C TRP A 104 -8.69 0.66 -2.18
N PHE A 105 -8.39 1.84 -2.72
CA PHE A 105 -9.42 2.70 -3.31
C PHE A 105 -10.08 2.06 -4.52
N GLN A 106 -9.31 1.42 -5.40
CA GLN A 106 -9.82 0.79 -6.61
C GLN A 106 -10.84 -0.32 -6.28
N PHE A 107 -10.53 -1.18 -5.32
CA PHE A 107 -11.35 -2.36 -5.01
C PHE A 107 -12.42 -2.11 -3.94
N ASN A 108 -12.23 -1.15 -3.03
CA ASN A 108 -13.17 -0.89 -1.94
C ASN A 108 -14.57 -0.49 -2.48
N PRO A 109 -15.64 -1.24 -2.16
CA PRO A 109 -16.98 -0.96 -2.67
C PRO A 109 -17.63 0.34 -2.18
N TYR A 110 -17.19 0.85 -1.02
CA TYR A 110 -17.67 2.12 -0.47
C TYR A 110 -16.98 3.32 -1.12
N HIS A 111 -15.76 3.07 -1.62
CA HIS A 111 -14.95 3.97 -2.41
C HIS A 111 -14.93 3.51 -3.88
N GLY A 112 -13.87 3.83 -4.58
CA GLY A 112 -13.72 3.59 -6.01
C GLY A 112 -13.11 4.79 -6.69
N ILE A 113 -12.63 4.57 -7.92
CA ILE A 113 -11.97 5.60 -8.73
C ILE A 113 -12.85 6.86 -8.88
N LYS A 114 -14.19 6.71 -8.96
CA LYS A 114 -15.12 7.85 -9.02
C LYS A 114 -15.11 8.76 -7.78
N LYS A 115 -14.81 8.18 -6.61
CA LYS A 115 -14.69 8.88 -5.32
C LYS A 115 -13.23 9.16 -4.96
N PHE A 116 -12.29 8.91 -5.87
CA PHE A 116 -10.87 9.18 -5.66
C PHE A 116 -10.57 10.67 -5.88
N ASN A 117 -11.07 11.50 -4.97
CA ASN A 117 -10.89 12.95 -5.01
C ASN A 117 -10.75 13.52 -3.58
N LYS A 118 -10.26 14.76 -3.50
CA LYS A 118 -10.00 15.45 -2.23
C LYS A 118 -11.21 15.57 -1.31
N ARG A 119 -12.44 15.62 -1.85
CA ARG A 119 -13.66 15.84 -1.07
C ARG A 119 -14.14 14.57 -0.37
N ASP A 120 -14.02 13.43 -1.05
CA ASP A 120 -14.54 12.15 -0.55
C ASP A 120 -13.55 11.42 0.38
N ILE A 121 -12.26 11.78 0.35
CA ILE A 121 -11.19 11.09 1.09
C ILE A 121 -10.60 12.01 2.16
N TRP A 122 -11.21 12.00 3.35
CA TRP A 122 -10.87 12.94 4.42
C TRP A 122 -9.41 12.84 4.89
N TRP A 123 -8.80 11.65 4.88
CA TRP A 123 -7.41 11.45 5.32
C TRP A 123 -6.38 11.93 4.27
N HIS A 124 -6.78 12.07 3.00
CA HIS A 124 -6.01 12.79 1.99
C HIS A 124 -6.48 14.24 1.80
N GLY A 125 -7.55 14.65 2.48
CA GLY A 125 -8.19 15.96 2.31
C GLY A 125 -7.30 17.14 2.69
N ASN A 126 -6.36 16.94 3.62
CA ASN A 126 -5.37 17.95 4.01
C ASN A 126 -4.11 17.93 3.12
N GLY A 127 -3.94 16.90 2.30
CA GLY A 127 -2.86 16.79 1.34
C GLY A 127 -3.05 17.69 0.12
N LYS A 128 -1.96 17.87 -0.63
CA LYS A 128 -2.01 18.51 -1.95
C LYS A 128 -2.41 17.47 -2.99
N TRP A 129 -3.27 17.87 -3.92
CA TRP A 129 -3.74 17.05 -5.02
C TRP A 129 -3.31 17.69 -6.35
N PHE A 130 -2.76 16.89 -7.26
CA PHE A 130 -2.53 17.29 -8.63
C PHE A 130 -3.88 17.40 -9.35
N LEU A 131 -4.21 18.62 -9.79
CA LEU A 131 -5.47 18.95 -10.50
C LEU A 131 -6.76 18.52 -9.77
N GLY A 132 -6.69 18.19 -8.48
CA GLY A 132 -7.83 17.70 -7.69
C GLY A 132 -8.15 16.21 -7.85
N PHE A 133 -7.43 15.47 -8.70
CA PHE A 133 -7.74 14.07 -9.05
C PHE A 133 -6.71 13.05 -8.54
N PHE A 134 -5.48 13.47 -8.25
CA PHE A 134 -4.42 12.56 -7.84
C PHE A 134 -3.63 13.10 -6.64
N PRO A 135 -3.52 12.40 -5.50
CA PRO A 135 -2.75 12.90 -4.37
C PRO A 135 -1.27 13.04 -4.74
N LEU A 136 -0.65 14.19 -4.40
CA LEU A 136 0.76 14.45 -4.76
C LEU A 136 1.73 13.45 -4.13
N ASP A 137 1.33 12.74 -3.08
CA ASP A 137 2.21 11.79 -2.38
C ASP A 137 2.62 10.61 -3.27
N TYR A 138 1.76 10.20 -4.18
CA TYR A 138 2.08 9.18 -5.19
C TYR A 138 3.17 9.68 -6.15
N LEU A 139 3.02 10.90 -6.67
CA LEU A 139 4.02 11.50 -7.56
C LEU A 139 5.35 11.74 -6.84
N LYS A 140 5.30 12.15 -5.56
CA LYS A 140 6.51 12.28 -4.73
C LYS A 140 7.18 10.94 -4.52
N ALA A 141 6.43 9.88 -4.24
CA ALA A 141 6.99 8.53 -4.05
C ALA A 141 7.71 8.05 -5.32
N ILE A 142 7.05 8.16 -6.49
CA ILE A 142 7.67 7.83 -7.79
C ILE A 142 8.92 8.66 -8.03
N PHE A 143 8.85 9.97 -7.78
CA PHE A 143 10.00 10.86 -7.95
C PHE A 143 11.17 10.50 -7.03
N ILE A 144 10.90 10.20 -5.75
CA ILE A 144 11.92 9.75 -4.79
C ILE A 144 12.55 8.44 -5.25
N ILE A 145 11.76 7.47 -5.71
CA ILE A 145 12.26 6.20 -6.23
C ILE A 145 13.21 6.44 -7.42
N ILE A 146 12.82 7.28 -8.38
CA ILE A 146 13.66 7.62 -9.54
C ILE A 146 14.97 8.28 -9.11
N ILE A 147 14.91 9.26 -8.20
CA ILE A 147 16.10 9.97 -7.73
C ILE A 147 17.04 9.05 -6.96
N VAL A 148 16.51 8.21 -6.06
CA VAL A 148 17.32 7.30 -5.24
C VAL A 148 18.00 6.24 -6.11
N THR A 149 17.27 5.67 -7.08
CA THR A 149 17.81 4.65 -7.99
C THR A 149 18.81 5.26 -8.98
N LEU A 150 18.58 6.48 -9.46
CA LEU A 150 19.53 7.22 -10.29
C LEU A 150 20.81 7.57 -9.51
N ALA A 151 20.66 8.08 -8.28
CA ALA A 151 21.79 8.37 -7.40
C ALA A 151 22.60 7.10 -7.11
N SER A 152 21.92 5.97 -6.89
CA SER A 152 22.58 4.67 -6.69
C SER A 152 23.37 4.25 -7.93
N ALA A 153 22.81 4.42 -9.14
CA ALA A 153 23.52 4.15 -10.38
C ALA A 153 24.77 5.03 -10.58
N ILE A 154 24.72 6.29 -10.14
CA ILE A 154 25.86 7.21 -10.21
C ILE A 154 26.93 6.86 -9.16
N CYS A 155 26.52 6.63 -7.91
CA CYS A 155 27.45 6.40 -6.79
C CYS A 155 28.09 5.01 -6.80
N TYR A 156 27.34 3.98 -7.19
CA TYR A 156 27.81 2.58 -7.19
C TYR A 156 28.14 2.05 -8.59
N GLY A 157 27.92 2.84 -9.65
CA GLY A 157 28.12 2.41 -11.04
C GLY A 157 27.05 1.45 -11.59
N GLU A 158 26.02 1.14 -10.78
CA GLU A 158 25.01 0.12 -11.05
C GLU A 158 23.84 0.64 -11.91
N LYS A 159 24.12 0.94 -13.19
CA LYS A 159 23.11 1.42 -14.15
C LYS A 159 21.97 0.42 -14.36
N ILE A 160 22.26 -0.88 -14.21
CA ILE A 160 21.29 -1.96 -14.38
C ILE A 160 20.16 -1.81 -13.35
N PHE A 161 20.48 -1.52 -12.08
CA PHE A 161 19.49 -1.35 -11.03
C PHE A 161 18.52 -0.19 -11.32
N PHE A 162 19.02 0.93 -11.85
CA PHE A 162 18.16 2.05 -12.27
C PHE A 162 17.18 1.64 -13.37
N ILE A 163 17.67 0.97 -14.42
CA ILE A 163 16.82 0.52 -15.54
C ILE A 163 15.78 -0.50 -15.03
N GLN A 164 16.20 -1.48 -14.23
CA GLN A 164 15.30 -2.47 -13.64
C GLN A 164 14.23 -1.82 -12.74
N SER A 165 14.56 -0.74 -12.03
CA SER A 165 13.59 0.00 -11.22
C SER A 165 12.52 0.69 -12.09
N LEU A 166 12.90 1.21 -13.26
CA LEU A 166 11.93 1.77 -14.22
C LEU A 166 11.05 0.68 -14.84
N GLU A 167 11.64 -0.47 -15.20
CA GLU A 167 10.89 -1.64 -15.68
C GLU A 167 9.90 -2.14 -14.62
N PHE A 168 10.32 -2.19 -13.36
CA PHE A 168 9.46 -2.58 -12.25
C PHE A 168 8.27 -1.63 -12.10
N LEU A 169 8.49 -0.31 -12.10
CA LEU A 169 7.42 0.68 -12.06
C LEU A 169 6.44 0.52 -13.23
N LEU A 170 6.96 0.30 -14.44
CA LEU A 170 6.13 0.08 -15.63
C LEU A 170 5.28 -1.20 -15.52
N LEU A 171 5.88 -2.31 -15.09
CA LEU A 171 5.17 -3.57 -14.91
C LEU A 171 4.07 -3.46 -13.84
N ILE A 172 4.36 -2.80 -12.72
CA ILE A 172 3.40 -2.50 -11.66
C ILE A 172 2.24 -1.65 -12.17
N PHE A 173 2.53 -0.63 -12.98
CA PHE A 173 1.51 0.20 -13.60
C PHE A 173 0.59 -0.61 -14.52
N ILE A 174 1.18 -1.47 -15.37
CA ILE A 174 0.42 -2.38 -16.25
C ILE A 174 -0.46 -3.32 -15.43
N LEU A 175 0.08 -3.99 -14.41
CA LEU A 175 -0.67 -4.90 -13.53
C LEU A 175 -1.82 -4.17 -12.82
N THR A 176 -1.58 -2.94 -12.37
CA THR A 176 -2.60 -2.09 -11.73
C THR A 176 -3.75 -1.80 -12.70
N ILE A 177 -3.46 -1.44 -13.96
CA ILE A 177 -4.50 -1.24 -14.99
C ILE A 177 -5.26 -2.55 -15.26
N LEU A 178 -4.53 -3.65 -15.48
CA LEU A 178 -5.14 -4.95 -15.75
C LEU A 178 -6.07 -5.39 -14.62
N SER A 179 -5.74 -5.07 -13.37
CA SER A 179 -6.55 -5.44 -12.22
C SER A 179 -7.95 -4.84 -12.19
N ILE A 180 -8.22 -3.80 -12.99
CA ILE A 180 -9.55 -3.19 -13.13
C ILE A 180 -10.61 -4.24 -13.54
N ILE A 181 -10.23 -5.26 -14.33
CA ILE A 181 -11.14 -6.32 -14.76
C ILE A 181 -11.73 -7.10 -13.57
N PHE A 182 -10.99 -7.18 -12.45
CA PHE A 182 -11.39 -7.91 -11.24
C PHE A 182 -12.20 -7.07 -10.26
N VAL A 183 -12.30 -5.75 -10.45
CA VAL A 183 -13.01 -4.86 -9.52
C VAL A 183 -14.50 -5.20 -9.43
N LYS A 184 -15.18 -5.41 -10.56
CA LYS A 184 -16.60 -5.78 -10.56
C LYS A 184 -16.85 -7.16 -9.93
N PRO A 185 -16.12 -8.23 -10.32
CA PRO A 185 -16.19 -9.52 -9.64
C PRO A 185 -15.98 -9.44 -8.12
N TYR A 186 -14.91 -8.79 -7.67
CA TYR A 186 -14.59 -8.64 -6.26
C TYR A 186 -15.72 -7.94 -5.49
N ARG A 187 -16.22 -6.81 -6.00
CA ARG A 187 -17.31 -6.06 -5.34
C ARG A 187 -18.61 -6.86 -5.26
N ARG A 188 -18.90 -7.73 -6.24
CA ARG A 188 -20.05 -8.64 -6.18
C ARG A 188 -19.85 -9.71 -5.11
N TRP A 189 -18.67 -10.32 -5.08
CA TRP A 189 -18.28 -11.29 -4.06
C TRP A 189 -18.34 -10.70 -2.65
N TYR A 190 -17.73 -9.55 -2.42
CA TYR A 190 -17.74 -8.82 -1.15
C TYR A 190 -19.16 -8.57 -0.63
N LYS A 191 -20.05 -8.07 -1.51
CA LYS A 191 -21.46 -7.86 -1.15
C LYS A 191 -22.16 -9.16 -0.81
N LYS A 192 -21.89 -10.24 -1.55
CA LYS A 192 -22.47 -11.56 -1.31
C LYS A 192 -22.06 -12.09 0.07
N MET A 193 -20.77 -12.01 0.41
CA MET A 193 -20.25 -12.49 1.69
C MET A 193 -20.78 -11.71 2.89
N ARG A 194 -21.22 -10.46 2.72
CA ARG A 194 -21.84 -9.65 3.78
C ARG A 194 -23.36 -9.75 3.87
N LYS A 195 -24.01 -10.52 2.99
CA LYS A 195 -25.46 -10.77 3.10
C LYS A 195 -25.79 -11.76 4.22
N ILE A 196 -24.88 -12.69 4.47
CA ILE A 196 -25.01 -13.74 5.47
C ILE A 196 -23.91 -13.48 6.48
N ASP A 197 -24.29 -13.14 7.71
CA ASP A 197 -23.37 -12.86 8.81
C ASP A 197 -23.64 -13.85 9.94
N GLU A 198 -23.12 -15.06 9.77
CA GLU A 198 -23.25 -16.16 10.74
C GLU A 198 -22.53 -15.86 12.06
N SER A 199 -21.69 -14.82 12.13
CA SER A 199 -21.08 -14.39 13.42
C SER A 199 -22.14 -13.97 14.44
N LYS A 200 -23.32 -13.54 13.98
CA LYS A 200 -24.49 -13.25 14.82
C LYS A 200 -25.25 -14.50 15.24
N GLU A 201 -25.05 -15.62 14.54
CA GLU A 201 -25.58 -16.94 14.87
C GLU A 201 -24.59 -17.77 15.70
N PHE A 202 -23.30 -17.42 15.72
CA PHE A 202 -22.23 -18.06 16.51
C PHE A 202 -22.51 -18.10 18.02
N GLU A 203 -23.29 -17.15 18.56
CA GLU A 203 -23.75 -17.19 19.96
C GLU A 203 -24.78 -18.32 20.23
N ARG A 204 -25.31 -18.98 19.19
CA ARG A 204 -26.31 -20.04 19.28
C ARG A 204 -25.84 -21.32 18.57
N LYS A 205 -24.86 -22.01 19.16
CA LYS A 205 -24.51 -23.43 18.92
C LYS A 205 -24.21 -23.79 17.45
N ILE A 206 -22.94 -23.76 17.08
CA ILE A 206 -22.44 -24.49 15.92
C ILE A 206 -22.01 -25.89 16.37
N LYS A 207 -22.64 -26.94 15.84
CA LYS A 207 -22.03 -28.27 15.74
C LYS A 207 -21.36 -28.34 14.38
N PHE A 208 -20.04 -28.56 14.39
CA PHE A 208 -19.26 -28.90 13.19
C PHE A 208 -19.77 -30.20 12.56
#